data_AF-A0A523KBX9-F1
#
_entry.id   AF-A0A523KBX9-F1
#
_cell.length_a   1.000
_cell.length_b   1.000
_cell.length_c   1.000
_cell.angle_alpha   90.00
_cell.angle_beta   90.00
_cell.angle_gamma   90.00
#
_symmetry.space_group_name_H-M   'P 1'
#
loop_
_entity.id
_entity.type
_entity.pdbx_description
1 polymer ?
#
loop_
_entity_poly.entity_id
_entity_poly.type
_entity_poly.pdbx_seq_one_letter_code
_entity_poly.pdbx_strand_id
1 'polypeptide(L)'
;MITVFRSNLERSTLRRCVVSCAALLWVLSIASPAVASPETLRRAVSNLLFGPTDVVLGPIVGARSVYYNIQDIDDTPGVRIAFIIPGVAWNGAMCMAGGVLRTLTGVLEFIPGLILLPFEADMNALFAPPGRADALIDEDTKLLEIKIGIDYVS
;
A
#
# COMPACT_ATOMS: atom_id res chain seq x y z
N MET A 1 46.88 -22.27 34.50
CA MET A 1 45.44 -21.93 34.59
C MET A 1 44.97 -20.89 33.57
N ILE A 2 45.86 -20.05 32.99
CA ILE A 2 45.49 -18.98 32.04
C ILE A 2 45.20 -19.51 30.61
N THR A 3 45.82 -20.62 30.20
CA THR A 3 45.69 -21.17 28.83
C THR A 3 44.31 -21.79 28.53
N VAL A 4 43.63 -22.35 29.53
CA VAL A 4 42.32 -22.98 29.37
C VAL A 4 41.22 -21.93 29.14
N PHE A 5 41.35 -20.76 29.79
CA PHE A 5 40.35 -19.69 29.71
C PHE A 5 40.28 -19.05 28.31
N ARG A 6 41.43 -18.91 27.62
CA ARG A 6 41.50 -18.38 26.25
C ARG A 6 40.81 -19.29 25.23
N SER A 7 40.95 -20.62 25.39
CA SER A 7 40.33 -21.61 24.48
C SER A 7 38.80 -21.69 24.56
N ASN A 8 38.21 -21.25 25.67
CA ASN A 8 36.75 -21.20 25.86
C ASN A 8 36.16 -19.90 25.31
N LEU A 9 36.89 -18.78 25.39
CA LEU A 9 36.46 -17.52 24.80
C LEU A 9 36.40 -17.59 23.26
N GLU A 10 37.42 -18.16 22.62
CA GLU A 10 37.49 -18.32 21.16
C GLU A 10 36.36 -19.23 20.64
N ARG A 11 36.06 -20.34 21.34
CA ARG A 11 34.93 -21.23 21.00
C ARG A 11 33.58 -20.55 21.13
N SER A 12 33.39 -19.69 22.13
CA SER A 12 32.14 -18.94 22.30
C SER A 12 31.92 -17.89 21.21
N THR A 13 32.99 -17.24 20.76
CA THR A 13 32.95 -16.21 19.72
C THR A 13 32.69 -16.84 18.35
N LEU A 14 33.37 -17.93 18.03
CA LEU A 14 33.17 -18.68 16.79
C LEU A 14 31.74 -19.21 16.69
N ARG A 15 31.20 -19.76 17.78
CA ARG A 15 29.82 -20.28 17.82
C ARG A 15 28.78 -19.17 17.63
N ARG A 16 29.02 -17.98 18.17
CA ARG A 16 28.17 -16.79 17.94
C ARG A 16 28.22 -16.33 16.48
N CYS A 17 29.40 -16.26 15.88
CA CYS A 17 29.53 -15.91 14.46
C CYS A 17 28.82 -16.92 13.55
N VAL A 18 28.97 -18.22 13.82
CA VAL A 18 28.29 -19.27 13.03
C VAL A 18 26.77 -19.18 13.18
N VAL A 19 26.25 -18.93 14.38
CA VAL A 19 24.80 -18.75 14.60
C VAL A 19 24.29 -17.49 13.90
N SER A 20 25.03 -16.38 13.95
CA SER A 20 24.65 -15.15 13.26
C SER A 20 24.68 -15.30 11.74
N CYS A 21 25.70 -15.96 11.18
CA CYS A 21 25.77 -16.25 9.74
C CYS A 21 24.67 -17.22 9.32
N ALA A 22 24.37 -18.24 10.11
CA ALA A 22 23.28 -19.16 9.84
C ALA A 22 21.91 -18.46 9.88
N ALA A 23 21.68 -17.58 10.86
CA ALA A 23 20.46 -16.77 10.93
C ALA A 23 20.34 -15.82 9.72
N LEU A 24 21.44 -15.18 9.32
CA LEU A 24 21.47 -14.30 8.14
C LEU A 24 21.16 -15.08 6.86
N LEU A 25 21.76 -16.26 6.69
CA LEU A 25 21.49 -17.16 5.56
C LEU A 25 20.05 -17.67 5.58
N TRP A 26 19.47 -17.92 6.75
CA TRP A 26 18.07 -18.33 6.88
C TRP A 26 17.11 -17.21 6.48
N VAL A 27 17.37 -15.97 6.91
CA VAL A 27 16.61 -14.78 6.49
C VAL A 27 16.74 -14.56 4.98
N LEU A 28 17.95 -14.69 4.43
CA LEU A 28 18.19 -14.57 2.99
C LEU A 28 17.53 -15.70 2.18
N SER A 29 17.35 -16.89 2.75
CA SER A 29 16.64 -18.01 2.10
C SER A 29 15.12 -17.89 2.11
N ILE A 30 14.56 -17.02 2.96
CA ILE A 30 13.12 -16.69 2.98
C ILE A 30 12.81 -15.51 2.04
N ALA A 31 13.82 -14.73 1.65
CA ALA A 31 13.63 -13.65 0.68
C ALA A 31 13.31 -14.27 -0.69
N SER A 32 12.04 -14.18 -1.10
CA SER A 32 11.57 -14.51 -2.45
C SER A 32 12.46 -13.84 -3.52
N PRO A 33 12.61 -14.46 -4.71
CA PRO A 33 13.43 -13.86 -5.77
C PRO A 33 12.90 -12.46 -6.09
N ALA A 34 13.79 -11.48 -6.08
CA ALA A 34 13.52 -10.15 -6.59
C ALA A 34 13.19 -10.29 -8.08
N VAL A 35 11.90 -10.31 -8.40
CA VAL A 35 11.41 -10.29 -9.77
C VAL A 35 11.57 -8.86 -10.26
N ALA A 36 12.41 -8.68 -11.27
CA ALA A 36 12.68 -7.38 -11.88
C ALA A 36 11.36 -6.70 -12.29
N SER A 37 10.96 -5.63 -11.61
CA SER A 37 9.87 -4.78 -12.08
C SER A 37 10.09 -3.30 -11.74
N PRO A 38 9.72 -2.38 -12.65
CA PRO A 38 9.62 -0.95 -12.36
C PRO A 38 8.35 -0.62 -11.54
N GLU A 39 7.76 -1.59 -10.83
CA GLU A 39 6.46 -1.45 -10.20
C GLU A 39 6.43 -0.36 -9.13
N THR A 40 7.51 -0.23 -8.33
CA THR A 40 7.58 0.81 -7.30
C THR A 40 7.46 2.21 -7.93
N LEU A 41 8.17 2.46 -9.03
CA LEU A 41 8.12 3.75 -9.72
C LEU A 41 6.79 3.93 -10.47
N ARG A 42 6.30 2.89 -11.15
CA ARG A 42 5.00 2.92 -11.84
C ARG A 42 3.87 3.25 -10.87
N ARG A 43 3.84 2.59 -9.71
CA ARG A 43 2.87 2.84 -8.64
C ARG A 43 3.01 4.25 -8.08
N ALA A 44 4.24 4.71 -7.81
CA ALA A 44 4.49 6.06 -7.32
C ALA A 44 3.96 7.14 -8.29
N VAL A 45 4.24 6.98 -9.59
CA VAL A 45 3.76 7.90 -10.63
C VAL A 45 2.24 7.85 -10.77
N SER A 46 1.64 6.66 -10.81
CA SER A 46 0.17 6.51 -10.85
C SER A 46 -0.48 7.14 -9.61
N ASN A 47 0.12 6.98 -8.43
CA ASN A 47 -0.37 7.57 -7.19
C ASN A 47 -0.30 9.10 -7.21
N LEU A 48 0.79 9.66 -7.75
CA LEU A 48 0.98 11.11 -7.85
C LEU A 48 0.04 11.76 -8.88
N LEU A 49 -0.20 11.08 -10.00
CA LEU A 49 -1.06 11.60 -11.07
C LEU A 49 -2.54 11.54 -10.70
N PHE A 50 -3.01 10.43 -10.12
CA PHE A 50 -4.44 10.19 -9.92
C PHE A 50 -4.93 10.41 -8.49
N GLY A 51 -4.03 10.41 -7.49
CA GLY A 51 -4.38 10.70 -6.10
C GLY A 51 -5.06 12.06 -5.90
N PRO A 52 -4.59 13.16 -6.52
CA PRO A 52 -5.29 14.44 -6.44
C PRO A 52 -6.70 14.40 -7.05
N THR A 53 -6.89 13.62 -8.11
CA THR A 53 -8.20 13.46 -8.75
C THR A 53 -9.18 12.72 -7.82
N ASP A 54 -8.70 11.73 -7.06
CA ASP A 54 -9.50 11.06 -6.02
C ASP A 54 -9.97 12.04 -4.95
N VAL A 55 -9.14 13.02 -4.56
CA VAL A 55 -9.54 14.07 -3.59
C VAL A 55 -10.66 14.94 -4.15
N VAL A 56 -10.57 15.34 -5.41
CA VAL A 56 -11.59 16.17 -6.06
C VAL A 56 -12.89 15.40 -6.25
N LEU A 57 -12.80 14.13 -6.65
CA LEU A 57 -13.96 13.29 -6.93
C LEU A 57 -14.54 12.62 -5.68
N GLY A 58 -13.85 12.70 -4.53
CA GLY A 58 -14.24 12.06 -3.28
C GLY A 58 -15.70 12.28 -2.87
N PRO A 59 -16.26 13.51 -2.93
CA PRO A 59 -17.68 13.74 -2.65
C PRO A 59 -18.64 13.00 -3.60
N ILE A 60 -18.27 12.88 -4.89
CA ILE A 60 -19.08 12.21 -5.91
C ILE A 60 -19.03 10.70 -5.69
N VAL A 61 -17.84 10.15 -5.46
CA VAL A 61 -17.64 8.72 -5.19
C VAL A 61 -18.34 8.33 -3.88
N GLY A 62 -18.17 9.13 -2.82
CA GLY A 62 -18.83 8.90 -1.54
C GLY A 62 -20.35 8.90 -1.65
N ALA A 63 -20.93 9.81 -2.45
CA ALA A 63 -22.36 9.82 -2.72
C ALA A 63 -22.82 8.59 -3.52
N ARG A 64 -22.05 8.18 -4.53
CA ARG A 64 -22.28 6.95 -5.31
C ARG A 64 -22.27 5.72 -4.40
N SER A 65 -21.28 5.61 -3.52
CA SER A 65 -21.13 4.53 -2.56
C SER A 65 -22.35 4.39 -1.65
N VAL A 66 -22.81 5.50 -1.06
CA VAL A 66 -24.03 5.52 -0.23
C VAL A 66 -25.27 5.12 -1.01
N TYR A 67 -25.40 5.58 -2.26
CA TYR A 67 -26.54 5.24 -3.11
C TYR A 67 -26.64 3.74 -3.37
N TYR A 68 -25.52 3.05 -3.63
CA TYR A 68 -25.52 1.59 -3.81
C TYR A 68 -25.71 0.86 -2.49
N ASN A 69 -25.00 1.25 -1.42
CA ASN A 69 -25.11 0.60 -0.12
C ASN A 69 -26.54 0.64 0.45
N ILE A 70 -27.28 1.75 0.28
CA ILE A 70 -28.66 1.86 0.78
C ILE A 70 -29.65 0.92 0.06
N GLN A 71 -29.33 0.49 -1.17
CA GLN A 71 -30.17 -0.47 -1.90
C GLN A 71 -30.07 -1.87 -1.29
N ASP A 72 -28.89 -2.24 -0.81
CA ASP A 72 -28.58 -3.59 -0.36
C ASP A 72 -28.71 -3.79 1.17
N ILE A 73 -28.82 -2.71 1.95
CA ILE A 73 -29.02 -2.76 3.40
C ILE A 73 -30.46 -3.19 3.75
N ASP A 74 -30.65 -4.07 4.73
CA ASP A 74 -31.97 -4.56 5.19
C ASP A 74 -32.55 -3.72 6.36
N ASP A 75 -32.51 -2.39 6.23
CA ASP A 75 -33.02 -1.46 7.24
C ASP A 75 -34.43 -0.96 6.91
N THR A 76 -35.14 -0.47 7.93
CA THR A 76 -36.42 0.23 7.73
C THR A 76 -36.23 1.49 6.88
N PRO A 77 -37.24 1.89 6.06
CA PRO A 77 -37.11 3.05 5.18
C PRO A 77 -36.75 4.35 5.91
N GLY A 78 -37.24 4.55 7.13
CA GLY A 78 -36.92 5.72 7.94
C GLY A 78 -35.45 5.82 8.32
N VAL A 79 -34.84 4.69 8.69
CA VAL A 79 -33.40 4.60 9.00
C VAL A 79 -32.59 4.89 7.73
N ARG A 80 -32.92 4.26 6.60
CA ARG A 80 -32.24 4.48 5.32
C ARG A 80 -32.18 5.97 4.95
N ILE A 81 -33.30 6.68 5.04
CA ILE A 81 -33.39 8.11 4.71
C ILE A 81 -32.59 8.96 5.70
N ALA A 82 -32.70 8.69 7.00
CA ALA A 82 -32.01 9.47 8.03
C ALA A 82 -30.48 9.42 7.89
N PHE A 83 -29.94 8.30 7.38
CA PHE A 83 -28.50 8.10 7.24
C PHE A 83 -27.90 8.57 5.91
N ILE A 84 -28.69 9.05 4.94
CA ILE A 84 -28.17 9.52 3.65
C ILE A 84 -27.17 10.65 3.85
N ILE A 85 -27.58 11.75 4.51
CA ILE A 85 -26.74 12.94 4.68
C ILE A 85 -25.44 12.63 5.45
N PRO A 86 -25.48 12.01 6.65
CA PRO A 86 -24.25 11.69 7.37
C PRO A 86 -23.41 10.65 6.62
N GLY A 87 -24.03 9.70 5.92
CA GLY A 87 -23.33 8.72 5.08
C GLY A 87 -22.56 9.38 3.94
N VAL A 88 -23.19 10.30 3.20
CA VAL A 88 -22.53 11.01 2.08
C VAL A 88 -21.36 11.86 2.60
N ALA A 89 -21.56 12.56 3.71
CA ALA A 89 -20.50 13.36 4.33
C ALA A 89 -19.32 12.49 4.79
N TRP A 90 -19.60 11.36 5.44
CA TRP A 90 -18.58 10.43 5.92
C TRP A 90 -17.82 9.74 4.77
N ASN A 91 -18.55 9.11 3.84
CA ASN A 91 -17.94 8.39 2.71
C ASN A 91 -17.15 9.34 1.82
N GLY A 92 -17.68 10.55 1.57
CA GLY A 92 -16.98 11.58 0.83
C GLY A 92 -15.66 11.97 1.50
N ALA A 93 -15.67 12.23 2.82
CA ALA A 93 -14.46 12.55 3.58
C ALA A 93 -13.44 11.40 3.58
N MET A 94 -13.88 10.15 3.69
CA MET A 94 -13.00 8.98 3.66
C MET A 94 -12.39 8.77 2.27
N CYS A 95 -13.14 8.97 1.19
CA CYS A 95 -12.60 8.90 -0.17
C CYS A 95 -11.57 10.02 -0.42
N MET A 96 -11.84 11.23 0.07
CA MET A 96 -10.87 12.34 0.02
C MET A 96 -9.59 12.01 0.80
N ALA A 97 -9.73 11.48 2.03
CA ALA A 97 -8.59 11.06 2.83
C ALA A 97 -7.77 9.95 2.15
N GLY A 98 -8.45 8.99 1.51
CA GLY A 98 -7.82 7.96 0.67
C GLY A 98 -7.00 8.56 -0.48
N GLY A 99 -7.55 9.53 -1.21
CA GLY A 99 -6.82 10.26 -2.26
C GLY A 99 -5.60 11.04 -1.75
N VAL A 100 -5.69 11.64 -0.56
CA VAL A 100 -4.54 12.29 0.10
C VAL A 100 -3.47 11.26 0.45
N LEU A 101 -3.84 10.14 1.07
CA LEU A 101 -2.91 9.06 1.40
C LEU A 101 -2.26 8.49 0.14
N ARG A 102 -3.04 8.22 -0.91
CA ARG A 102 -2.53 7.82 -2.22
C ARG A 102 -1.48 8.81 -2.72
N THR A 103 -1.77 10.11 -2.71
CA THR A 103 -0.81 11.14 -3.13
C THR A 103 0.47 11.11 -2.29
N LEU A 104 0.34 11.02 -0.96
CA LEU A 104 1.49 10.94 -0.05
C LEU A 104 2.35 9.70 -0.31
N THR A 105 1.75 8.54 -0.55
CA THR A 105 2.51 7.35 -0.94
C THR A 105 3.23 7.54 -2.26
N GLY A 106 2.60 8.22 -3.23
CA GLY A 106 3.25 8.57 -4.49
C GLY A 106 4.53 9.38 -4.25
N VAL A 107 4.46 10.41 -3.41
CA VAL A 107 5.64 11.24 -3.06
C VAL A 107 6.71 10.42 -2.33
N LEU A 108 6.32 9.61 -1.35
CA LEU A 108 7.26 8.82 -0.54
C LEU A 108 7.90 7.68 -1.33
N GLU A 109 7.19 7.06 -2.26
CA GLU A 109 7.68 5.95 -3.09
C GLU A 109 8.41 6.43 -4.35
N PHE A 110 8.28 7.70 -4.75
CA PHE A 110 8.92 8.22 -5.96
C PHE A 110 10.45 8.19 -5.89
N ILE A 111 11.04 8.68 -4.80
CA ILE A 111 12.50 8.71 -4.64
C ILE A 111 13.09 7.30 -4.52
N PRO A 112 12.55 6.40 -3.66
CA PRO A 112 12.95 4.99 -3.67
C PRO A 112 12.76 4.35 -5.04
N GLY A 113 11.64 4.59 -5.73
CA GLY A 113 11.37 4.05 -7.06
C GLY A 113 12.41 4.48 -8.09
N LEU A 114 12.86 5.74 -8.07
CA LEU A 114 13.95 6.22 -8.92
C LEU A 114 15.30 5.60 -8.57
N ILE A 115 15.60 5.46 -7.28
CA ILE A 115 16.87 4.89 -6.80
C ILE A 115 16.94 3.40 -7.12
N LEU A 116 15.85 2.67 -6.97
CA LEU A 116 15.78 1.21 -7.17
C LEU A 116 15.70 0.80 -8.65
N LEU A 117 15.34 1.73 -9.54
CA LEU A 117 15.22 1.49 -10.98
C LEU A 117 16.45 0.81 -11.63
N PRO A 118 17.71 1.22 -11.35
CA PRO A 118 18.90 0.51 -11.87
C PRO A 118 19.27 -0.78 -11.12
N PHE A 119 18.66 -1.05 -9.95
CA PHE A 119 19.00 -2.20 -9.10
C PHE A 119 18.01 -3.35 -9.21
N GLU A 120 17.00 -3.24 -10.10
CA GLU A 120 15.99 -4.29 -10.34
C GLU A 120 15.29 -4.75 -9.05
N ALA A 121 15.12 -3.82 -8.10
CA ALA A 121 14.56 -4.09 -6.79
C ALA A 121 13.23 -3.34 -6.61
N ASP A 122 12.30 -3.97 -5.91
CA ASP A 122 11.01 -3.37 -5.58
C ASP A 122 10.81 -3.26 -4.08
N MET A 123 10.13 -2.19 -3.70
CA MET A 123 9.63 -2.03 -2.35
C MET A 123 8.17 -2.45 -2.29
N ASN A 124 7.81 -3.15 -1.22
CA ASN A 124 6.41 -3.39 -0.89
C ASN A 124 5.67 -2.05 -0.81
N ALA A 125 4.42 -2.02 -1.27
CA ALA A 125 3.59 -0.82 -1.19
C ALA A 125 3.49 -0.36 0.28
N LEU A 126 3.69 0.94 0.50
CA LEU A 126 3.68 1.52 1.84
C LEU A 126 2.28 1.44 2.47
N PHE A 127 1.26 1.48 1.62
CA PHE A 127 -0.13 1.24 1.96
C PHE A 127 -0.76 0.28 0.94
N ALA A 128 -1.95 -0.25 1.26
CA ALA A 128 -2.69 -1.12 0.36
C ALA A 128 -2.86 -0.43 -1.01
N PRO A 129 -2.36 -1.04 -2.10
CA PRO A 129 -2.42 -0.39 -3.38
C PRO A 129 -3.87 -0.27 -3.86
N PRO A 130 -4.18 0.83 -4.56
CA PRO A 130 -5.52 1.15 -5.03
C PRO A 130 -6.11 0.14 -6.03
N GLY A 131 -5.27 -0.73 -6.60
CA GLY A 131 -5.68 -1.65 -7.65
C GLY A 131 -6.79 -2.65 -7.27
N ARG A 132 -7.06 -2.82 -5.98
CA ARG A 132 -8.09 -3.74 -5.46
C ARG A 132 -9.45 -3.08 -5.23
N ALA A 133 -9.54 -1.76 -5.31
CA ALA A 133 -10.76 -1.01 -5.01
C ALA A 133 -11.54 -0.66 -6.30
N ASP A 134 -12.86 -0.54 -6.17
CA ASP A 134 -13.74 -0.07 -7.25
C ASP A 134 -13.44 1.41 -7.54
N ALA A 135 -13.65 1.84 -8.79
CA ALA A 135 -13.32 3.19 -9.24
C ALA A 135 -14.38 3.72 -10.21
N LEU A 136 -14.36 5.04 -10.45
CA LEU A 136 -15.17 5.65 -11.51
C LEU A 136 -14.59 5.37 -12.89
N ILE A 137 -13.26 5.36 -13.00
CA ILE A 137 -12.53 5.00 -14.21
C ILE A 137 -11.47 3.99 -13.79
N ASP A 138 -11.47 2.84 -14.46
CA ASP A 138 -10.54 1.75 -14.24
C ASP A 138 -10.07 1.23 -15.60
N GLU A 139 -8.89 1.68 -16.01
CA GLU A 139 -8.28 1.32 -17.29
C GLU A 139 -6.87 0.78 -17.04
N ASP A 140 -6.66 -0.49 -17.42
CA ASP A 140 -5.38 -1.14 -17.28
C ASP A 140 -4.54 -0.92 -18.55
N THR A 141 -3.55 -0.03 -18.48
CA THR A 141 -2.61 0.17 -19.59
C THR A 141 -1.27 -0.49 -19.30
N LYS A 142 -0.55 -0.85 -20.36
CA LYS A 142 0.77 -1.49 -20.26
C LYS A 142 1.80 -0.70 -19.44
N LEU A 143 1.62 0.62 -19.29
CA LEU A 143 2.58 1.52 -18.65
C LEU A 143 2.10 2.03 -17.29
N LEU A 144 0.80 2.30 -17.14
CA LEU A 144 0.21 2.86 -15.92
C LEU A 144 -1.16 2.24 -15.67
N GLU A 145 -1.41 1.86 -14.42
CA GLU A 145 -2.76 1.55 -13.98
C GLU A 145 -3.50 2.86 -13.77
N ILE A 146 -4.50 3.14 -14.62
CA ILE A 146 -5.30 4.37 -14.56
C ILE A 146 -6.54 4.05 -13.73
N LYS A 147 -6.49 4.38 -12.44
CA LYS A 147 -7.64 4.33 -11.55
C LYS A 147 -7.92 5.72 -11.01
N ILE A 148 -9.13 6.22 -11.27
CA ILE A 148 -9.58 7.56 -10.90
C ILE A 148 -10.93 7.45 -10.19
N GLY A 149 -11.08 8.20 -9.10
CA GLY A 149 -12.32 8.25 -8.33
C GLY A 149 -12.56 6.94 -7.59
N ILE A 150 -11.58 6.52 -6.80
CA ILE A 150 -11.62 5.25 -6.07
C ILE A 150 -12.60 5.31 -4.89
N ASP A 151 -13.40 4.26 -4.75
CA ASP A 151 -14.21 4.01 -3.56
C ASP A 151 -13.34 3.32 -2.51
N TYR A 152 -12.93 4.09 -1.49
CA TYR A 152 -12.10 3.60 -0.39
C TYR A 152 -12.90 3.03 0.79
N VAL A 153 -14.24 2.99 0.68
CA VAL A 153 -15.15 2.58 1.75
C VAL A 153 -16.04 1.39 1.39
N SER A 154 -15.94 0.90 0.16
CA SER A 154 -16.58 -0.33 -0.36
C SER A 154 -15.73 -1.58 -0.19
#